data_AF-A0A1H2SZT1-F1
#
_entry.id   AF-A0A1H2SZT1-F1
#
_cell.length_a   1.000
_cell.length_b   1.000
_cell.length_c   1.000
_cell.angle_alpha   90.00
_cell.angle_beta   90.00
_cell.angle_gamma   90.00
#
_symmetry.space_group_name_H-M   'P 1'
#
loop_
_entity.id
_entity.type
_entity.pdbx_description
1 polymer ?
#
loop_
_entity_poly.entity_id
_entity_poly.type
_entity_poly.pdbx_seq_one_letter_code
_entity_poly.pdbx_strand_id
1 'polypeptide(L)' 'MKQIEVLNDLKNRGVEEVQIFSVDSLTRLKEAIQATYPNAKFKYA' A
#
# COMPACT_ATOMS: atom_id res chain seq x y z
N MET A 1 -11.09 -4.32 -10.08
CA MET A 1 -9.86 -4.66 -9.34
C MET A 1 -9.92 -4.01 -7.98
N LYS A 2 -9.81 -4.77 -6.90
CA LYS A 2 -9.80 -4.22 -5.53
C LYS A 2 -8.38 -3.76 -5.21
N GLN A 3 -8.21 -2.57 -4.63
CA GLN A 3 -6.88 -2.02 -4.30
C GLN A 3 -6.06 -2.94 -3.37
N ILE A 4 -6.74 -3.73 -2.53
CA ILE A 4 -6.13 -4.73 -1.64
C ILE A 4 -5.55 -5.93 -2.42
N GLU A 5 -6.14 -6.32 -3.56
CA GLU A 5 -5.63 -7.45 -4.36
C GLU A 5 -4.23 -7.14 -4.88
N VAL A 6 -3.98 -5.91 -5.36
CA VAL A 6 -2.66 -5.47 -5.82
C VAL A 6 -1.62 -5.52 -4.70
N LEU A 7 -1.99 -5.07 -3.50
CA LEU A 7 -1.07 -5.04 -2.35
C LEU A 7 -0.75 -6.44 -1.82
N ASN A 8 -1.72 -7.36 -1.86
CA ASN A 8 -1.51 -8.76 -1.54
C ASN A 8 -0.66 -9.48 -2.59
N ASP A 9 -0.82 -9.14 -3.87
CA ASP A 9 0.04 -9.66 -4.93
C ASP A 9 1.51 -9.26 -4.71
N LEU A 10 1.77 -8.04 -4.23
CA LEU A 10 3.13 -7.64 -3.85
C LEU A 10 3.69 -8.51 -2.72
N LYS A 11 2.89 -8.80 -1.68
CA LYS A 11 3.30 -9.72 -0.60
C LYS A 11 3.57 -11.13 -1.11
N ASN A 12 2.68 -11.66 -1.96
CA ASN A 12 2.82 -12.99 -2.54
C ASN A 12 4.06 -13.11 -3.44
N ARG A 13 4.58 -11.99 -3.95
CA ARG A 13 5.84 -11.91 -4.71
C ARG A 13 7.09 -11.76 -3.83
N GLY A 14 6.94 -11.77 -2.50
CA GLY A 14 8.04 -11.68 -1.53
C GLY A 14 8.39 -10.26 -1.09
N VAL A 15 7.52 -9.27 -1.33
CA VAL A 15 7.71 -7.93 -0.75
C VAL A 15 7.29 -7.97 0.72
N GLU A 16 8.27 -7.96 1.61
CA GLU A 16 8.05 -8.05 3.05
C GLU A 16 7.71 -6.69 3.67
N GLU A 17 8.44 -5.64 3.27
CA GLU A 17 8.30 -4.30 3.83
C GLU A 17 8.42 -3.22 2.76
N VAL A 18 7.61 -2.17 2.91
CA VAL A 18 7.69 -0.96 2.08
C VAL A 18 7.81 0.25 3.01
N GLN A 19 8.87 1.03 2.85
CA GLN A 19 9.11 2.19 3.72
C GLN A 19 8.25 3.40 3.35
N ILE A 20 8.01 3.63 2.06
CA ILE A 20 7.29 4.81 1.56
C ILE A 20 6.39 4.42 0.39
N PHE A 21 5.14 4.85 0.42
CA PHE A 21 4.26 4.90 -0.75
C PHE A 21 4.06 6.34 -1.20
N SER A 22 4.26 6.58 -2.49
CA SER A 22 3.85 7.82 -3.15
C SER A 22 2.42 7.63 -3.66
N VAL A 23 1.46 8.33 -3.06
CA VAL A 23 0.04 8.20 -3.40
C VAL A 23 -0.54 9.57 -3.72
N ASP A 24 -1.46 9.59 -4.67
CA ASP A 24 -2.41 10.67 -4.83
C ASP A 24 -3.44 10.64 -3.69
N SER A 25 -4.24 11.69 -3.54
CA SER A 25 -5.19 11.88 -2.42
C SER A 25 -6.38 10.91 -2.39
N LEU A 26 -6.19 9.66 -2.84
CA LEU A 26 -7.19 8.60 -2.85
C LEU A 26 -7.31 7.94 -1.48
N THR A 27 -8.28 8.39 -0.68
CA THR A 27 -8.52 7.93 0.70
C THR A 27 -8.59 6.40 0.84
N ARG A 28 -9.26 5.71 -0.09
CA ARG A 28 -9.44 4.24 -0.04
C ARG A 28 -8.13 3.46 -0.27
N LEU A 29 -7.20 4.04 -1.02
CA LEU A 29 -5.89 3.42 -1.27
C LEU A 29 -5.02 3.50 -0.01
N LYS A 30 -5.10 4.61 0.73
CA LYS A 30 -4.43 4.78 2.00
C LYS A 30 -4.86 3.72 3.03
N GLU A 31 -6.17 3.48 3.14
CA GLU A 31 -6.72 2.44 4.02
C GLU A 31 -6.22 1.04 3.64
N ALA A 32 -6.20 0.73 2.34
CA ALA A 32 -5.69 -0.55 1.85
C ALA A 32 -4.18 -0.74 2.12
N ILE A 33 -3.39 0.33 1.95
CA ILE A 33 -1.96 0.33 2.27
C ILE A 33 -1.74 0.14 3.78
N GLN A 34 -2.47 0.86 4.63
CA GLN A 34 -2.36 0.70 6.09
C GLN A 34 -2.76 -0.70 6.55
N ALA A 35 -3.72 -1.35 5.89
CA ALA A 35 -4.12 -2.72 6.21
C ALA A 35 -3.07 -3.79 5.80
N THR A 36 -2.22 -3.49 4.81
CA THR A 36 -1.26 -4.47 4.26
C THR A 36 0.19 -4.17 4.67
N TYR A 37 0.60 -2.91 4.67
CA TYR A 37 1.93 -2.43 5.04
C TYR A 37 1.81 -1.35 6.13
N PRO A 38 1.52 -1.73 7.39
CA PRO A 38 1.19 -0.79 8.46
C PRO A 38 2.33 0.17 8.84
N ASN A 39 3.58 -0.21 8.56
CA ASN A 39 4.77 0.60 8.86
C ASN A 39 5.12 1.60 7.76
N ALA A 40 4.43 1.55 6.61
CA ALA A 40 4.77 2.37 5.48
C ALA A 40 4.37 3.83 5.69
N LYS A 41 5.24 4.75 5.28
CA LYS A 41 4.98 6.19 5.32
C LYS A 41 4.30 6.63 4.03
N PHE A 42 3.44 7.65 4.13
CA PHE A 42 2.79 8.25 2.96
C PHE A 42 3.52 9.51 2.54
N LYS A 43 3.87 9.59 1.26
CA LYS A 43 4.27 10.84 0.61
C LYS A 43 3.17 11.21 -0.38
N TYR A 44 2.64 12.41 -0.23
CA TYR A 44 1.70 12.99 -1.19
C TYR A 44 2.52 13.70 -2.27
N ALA A 45 2.28 13.35 -3.53
CA ALA A 45 2.85 14.01 -4.69
C ALA A 45 1.92 15.12 -5.18
#